data_AF-A0A6C0EL00-F1
#
_entry.id   AF-A0A6C0EL00-F1
#
_cell.length_a   1.000
_cell.length_b   1.000
_cell.length_c   1.000
_cell.angle_alpha   90.00
_cell.angle_beta   90.00
_cell.angle_gamma   90.00
#
_symmetry.space_group_name_H-M   'P 1'
#
loop_
_entity.id
_entity.type
_entity.pdbx_description
1 polymer ?
#
loop_
_entity_poly.entity_id
_entity_poly.type
_entity_poly.pdbx_seq_one_letter_code
_entity_poly.pdbx_strand_id
1 'polypeptide(L)'
;MFNNIIELYRGIFYNITSIYNLHLLNKKSWSTYLYILLINISLLYIPNYLYNINSLFFIWIIPAFIFCYIFSLDKFNDLLIFLKDPEQYINIDLNQTVYFFLISFIYYFIVTCVSYIPYVGKIVGPILLAHSYGYYCLEYSSYYNNLSPLNKLTIIENNTFFFIGYGTFYTLLSLYLSTINLFIFFIVVFPLDIIQMTHLKWIHKVRPLNNVSKFFLIPSYILDLILTYIINRL
;
A
#
# COMPACT_ATOMS: atom_id res chain seq x y z
N MET A 1 -8.89 -22.27 -12.36
CA MET A 1 -7.52 -22.42 -11.82
C MET A 1 -6.47 -21.81 -12.75
N PHE A 2 -6.44 -22.13 -14.05
CA PHE A 2 -5.45 -21.59 -15.00
C PHE A 2 -5.46 -20.06 -15.11
N ASN A 3 -6.64 -19.42 -15.19
CA ASN A 3 -6.74 -17.95 -15.21
C ASN A 3 -6.17 -17.28 -13.95
N ASN A 4 -6.34 -17.89 -12.77
CA ASN A 4 -5.85 -17.32 -11.51
C ASN A 4 -4.32 -17.32 -11.47
N ILE A 5 -3.68 -18.36 -12.00
CA ILE A 5 -2.22 -18.47 -12.11
C ILE A 5 -1.69 -17.41 -13.08
N ILE A 6 -2.36 -17.22 -14.22
CA ILE A 6 -2.00 -16.17 -15.19
C ILE A 6 -2.07 -14.79 -14.56
N GLU A 7 -3.16 -14.47 -13.84
CA GLU A 7 -3.31 -13.18 -13.18
C GLU A 7 -2.25 -12.96 -12.09
N LEU A 8 -1.89 -14.01 -11.35
CA LEU A 8 -0.78 -13.94 -10.39
C LEU A 8 0.55 -13.62 -11.07
N TYR A 9 0.90 -14.31 -12.15
CA TYR A 9 2.13 -14.00 -12.91
C TYR A 9 2.10 -12.61 -13.54
N ARG A 10 0.94 -12.16 -14.03
CA ARG A 10 0.77 -10.79 -14.53
C ARG A 10 1.06 -9.77 -13.43
N GLY A 11 0.53 -9.97 -12.22
CA GLY A 11 0.82 -9.13 -11.07
C GLY A 11 2.31 -9.04 -10.77
N ILE A 12 2.99 -10.18 -10.70
CA ILE A 12 4.45 -10.26 -10.47
C ILE A 12 5.21 -9.51 -11.57
N PHE A 13 4.87 -9.77 -12.83
CA PHE A 13 5.52 -9.14 -13.98
C PHE A 13 5.40 -7.62 -13.91
N TYR A 14 4.21 -7.09 -13.64
CA TYR A 14 4.01 -5.64 -13.58
C TYR A 14 4.74 -4.98 -12.40
N ASN A 15 4.83 -5.64 -11.25
CA ASN A 15 5.62 -5.15 -10.11
C ASN A 15 7.14 -5.14 -10.39
N ILE A 16 7.66 -6.11 -11.15
CA ILE A 16 9.06 -6.08 -11.56
C ILE A 16 9.30 -4.95 -12.58
N THR A 17 8.36 -4.72 -13.49
CA THR A 17 8.49 -3.67 -14.51
C THR A 17 8.44 -2.26 -13.93
N SER A 18 7.67 -2.01 -12.87
CA SER A 18 7.63 -0.70 -12.20
C SER A 18 9.00 -0.34 -11.60
N ILE A 19 9.70 -1.33 -11.03
CA ILE A 19 11.06 -1.16 -10.50
C ILE A 19 12.07 -0.94 -11.64
N TYR A 20 11.90 -1.61 -12.79
CA TYR A 20 12.75 -1.37 -13.96
C TYR A 20 12.55 0.04 -14.55
N ASN A 21 11.32 0.56 -14.49
CA ASN A 21 10.97 1.90 -14.96
C ASN A 21 11.57 3.04 -14.14
N LEU A 22 12.30 2.73 -13.05
CA LEU A 22 13.04 3.70 -12.24
C LEU A 22 14.10 4.46 -13.06
N HIS A 23 14.66 3.84 -14.11
CA HIS A 23 15.58 4.53 -15.05
C HIS A 23 14.88 5.58 -15.92
N LEU A 24 13.56 5.47 -16.15
CA LEU A 24 12.80 6.43 -16.97
C LEU A 24 12.45 7.72 -16.21
N LEU A 25 12.77 7.80 -14.93
CA LEU A 25 12.62 9.02 -14.13
C LEU A 25 13.51 10.13 -14.68
N ASN A 26 12.89 11.26 -15.00
CA ASN A 26 13.56 12.43 -15.56
C ASN A 26 14.60 13.02 -14.59
N LYS A 27 15.64 13.70 -15.07
CA LYS A 27 16.75 14.16 -14.22
C LYS A 27 16.30 15.09 -13.07
N LYS A 28 15.22 15.85 -13.29
CA LYS A 28 14.59 16.75 -12.31
C LYS A 28 13.75 16.00 -11.25
N SER A 29 13.22 14.82 -11.56
CA SER A 29 12.48 14.00 -10.58
C SER A 29 13.40 13.26 -9.62
N TRP A 30 14.63 12.97 -10.04
CA TRP A 30 15.62 12.34 -9.18
C TRP A 30 16.00 13.20 -7.96
N SER A 31 16.09 14.52 -8.10
CA SER A 31 16.42 15.41 -6.97
C SER A 31 15.31 15.49 -5.94
N THR A 32 14.04 15.60 -6.36
CA THR A 32 12.88 15.58 -5.46
C THR A 32 12.72 14.22 -4.79
N TYR A 33 12.96 13.15 -5.54
CA TYR A 33 12.94 11.79 -5.03
C TYR A 33 14.02 11.55 -3.97
N LEU A 34 15.27 11.96 -4.23
CA LEU A 34 16.36 11.88 -3.25
C LEU A 34 16.08 12.73 -2.01
N TYR A 35 15.48 13.91 -2.15
CA TYR A 35 15.08 14.75 -1.04
C TYR A 35 14.05 14.08 -0.13
N ILE A 36 13.00 13.48 -0.71
CA ILE A 36 11.97 12.75 0.02
C ILE A 36 12.56 11.51 0.70
N LEU A 37 13.47 10.82 0.03
CA LEU A 37 14.19 9.66 0.57
C LEU A 37 15.02 10.07 1.80
N LEU A 38 15.80 11.15 1.71
CA LEU A 38 16.63 11.67 2.81
C LEU A 38 15.78 12.10 4.02
N ILE A 39 14.66 12.79 3.79
CA ILE A 39 13.73 13.17 4.85
C ILE A 39 13.18 11.93 5.56
N ASN A 40 12.68 10.95 4.81
CA ASN A 40 12.10 9.77 5.41
C ASN A 40 13.15 8.90 6.13
N ILE A 41 14.38 8.80 5.60
CA ILE A 41 15.50 8.18 6.33
C ILE A 41 15.72 8.90 7.67
N SER A 42 15.79 10.23 7.68
CA SER A 42 16.00 10.99 8.92
C SER A 42 14.88 10.78 9.93
N LEU A 43 13.63 10.68 9.47
CA LEU A 43 12.46 10.41 10.30
C LEU A 43 12.41 8.98 10.84
N LEU A 44 13.01 8.00 10.15
CA LEU A 44 13.10 6.60 10.61
C LEU A 44 14.23 6.37 11.62
N TYR A 45 15.32 7.12 11.51
CA TYR A 45 16.45 7.00 12.43
C TYR A 45 16.12 7.53 13.83
N ILE A 46 15.26 8.53 13.96
CA ILE A 46 14.86 9.10 15.27
C ILE A 46 14.13 8.06 16.15
N PRO A 47 13.07 7.37 15.68
CA PRO A 47 12.43 6.27 16.40
C PRO A 47 13.37 5.10 16.70
N ASN A 48 14.24 4.75 15.75
CA ASN A 48 15.19 3.64 15.93
C ASN A 48 16.31 3.98 16.93
N TYR A 49 16.69 5.25 17.05
CA TYR A 49 17.59 5.73 18.09
C TYR A 49 16.90 5.72 19.47
N LEU A 50 15.63 6.16 19.53
CA LEU A 50 14.81 6.08 20.75
C LEU A 50 14.54 4.63 21.20
N TYR A 51 14.47 3.68 20.26
CA TYR A 51 14.38 2.23 20.52
C TYR A 51 15.54 1.70 21.37
N ASN A 52 16.78 2.14 21.11
CA ASN A 52 17.93 1.72 21.90
C ASN A 52 17.94 2.26 23.34
N ILE A 53 17.04 3.20 23.66
CA ILE A 53 16.97 3.87 24.96
C ILE A 53 15.85 3.28 25.85
N ASN A 54 14.80 2.68 25.29
CA ASN A 54 13.65 2.19 26.07
C ASN A 54 13.00 0.90 25.52
N SER A 55 12.75 -0.07 26.41
CA SER A 55 12.17 -1.40 26.11
C SER A 55 10.68 -1.41 25.74
N LEU A 56 10.03 -0.26 25.68
CA LEU A 56 8.59 -0.09 25.40
C LEU A 56 8.31 0.02 23.89
N PHE A 57 8.73 -1.01 23.14
CA PHE A 57 8.59 -1.17 21.67
C PHE A 57 7.20 -0.80 21.13
N PHE A 58 6.13 -1.25 21.80
CA PHE A 58 4.76 -1.08 21.29
C PHE A 58 4.21 0.35 21.41
N ILE A 59 4.68 1.14 22.37
CA ILE A 59 4.13 2.48 22.63
C ILE A 59 4.60 3.49 21.59
N TRP A 60 5.83 3.34 21.09
CA TRP A 60 6.44 4.31 20.17
C TRP A 60 6.32 3.91 18.69
N ILE A 61 6.16 2.63 18.37
CA ILE A 61 5.97 2.17 16.99
C ILE A 61 4.69 2.68 16.40
N ILE A 62 3.59 2.65 17.15
CA ILE A 62 2.29 3.08 16.62
C ILE A 62 2.34 4.58 16.26
N PRO A 63 2.75 5.50 17.15
CA PRO A 63 2.92 6.92 16.81
C PRO A 63 3.99 7.20 15.75
N ALA A 64 5.13 6.51 15.77
CA ALA A 64 6.19 6.72 14.78
C ALA A 64 5.79 6.20 13.39
N PHE A 65 5.07 5.08 13.32
CA PHE A 65 4.50 4.54 12.09
C PHE A 65 3.38 5.45 11.60
N ILE A 66 2.52 5.96 12.49
CA ILE A 66 1.50 6.98 12.18
C ILE A 66 2.17 8.24 11.58
N PHE A 67 3.19 8.76 12.25
CA PHE A 67 3.86 9.99 11.85
C PHE A 67 4.63 9.82 10.54
N CYS A 68 5.40 8.73 10.40
CA CYS A 68 6.11 8.42 9.17
C CYS A 68 5.14 8.13 8.03
N TYR A 69 4.04 7.42 8.26
CA TYR A 69 3.05 7.14 7.22
C TYR A 69 2.36 8.42 6.76
N ILE A 70 1.81 9.25 7.67
CA ILE A 70 1.13 10.51 7.31
C ILE A 70 2.10 11.47 6.60
N PHE A 71 3.30 11.67 7.14
CA PHE A 71 4.27 12.60 6.57
C PHE A 71 4.88 12.10 5.26
N SER A 72 5.02 10.77 5.12
CA SER A 72 5.37 10.13 3.86
C SER A 72 4.25 10.38 2.86
N LEU A 73 2.97 10.19 3.19
CA LEU A 73 1.86 10.35 2.27
C LEU A 73 1.72 11.75 1.68
N ASP A 74 1.86 12.81 2.49
CA ASP A 74 1.82 14.19 1.98
C ASP A 74 2.95 14.45 0.96
N LYS A 75 4.17 14.00 1.27
CA LYS A 75 5.32 14.16 0.34
C LYS A 75 5.30 13.21 -0.85
N PHE A 76 4.65 12.06 -0.71
CA PHE A 76 4.42 11.12 -1.80
C PHE A 76 3.45 11.68 -2.82
N ASN A 77 2.43 12.40 -2.37
CA ASN A 77 1.52 13.11 -3.26
C ASN A 77 2.28 14.17 -4.09
N ASP A 78 3.15 14.95 -3.45
CA ASP A 78 4.05 15.91 -4.16
C ASP A 78 4.93 15.20 -5.20
N LEU A 79 5.47 14.02 -4.87
CA LEU A 79 6.26 13.22 -5.80
C LEU A 79 5.41 12.74 -6.99
N LEU A 80 4.20 12.24 -6.74
CA LEU A 80 3.33 11.73 -7.78
C LEU A 80 2.86 12.84 -8.73
N ILE A 81 2.56 14.03 -8.20
CA ILE A 81 2.28 15.25 -8.98
C ILE A 81 3.47 15.57 -9.89
N PHE A 82 4.69 15.45 -9.37
CA PHE A 82 5.92 15.70 -10.12
C PHE A 82 6.17 14.66 -11.24
N LEU A 83 5.77 13.41 -11.02
CA LEU A 83 6.07 12.30 -11.91
C LEU A 83 5.05 12.09 -13.04
N LYS A 84 3.80 12.51 -12.85
CA LYS A 84 2.71 12.21 -13.79
C LYS A 84 2.38 13.36 -14.74
N ASP A 85 2.30 14.59 -14.22
CA ASP A 85 2.22 15.87 -14.93
C ASP A 85 1.90 16.99 -13.91
N PRO A 86 2.57 18.15 -13.93
CA PRO A 86 2.40 19.22 -12.94
C PRO A 86 1.01 19.89 -12.95
N GLU A 87 0.18 19.64 -13.95
CA GLU A 87 -1.17 20.21 -14.09
C GLU A 87 -2.26 19.39 -13.35
N GLN A 88 -1.98 18.13 -12.98
CA GLN A 88 -2.88 17.32 -12.14
C GLN A 88 -2.47 17.44 -10.67
N TYR A 89 -2.52 18.65 -10.13
CA TYR A 89 -2.36 18.86 -8.69
C TYR A 89 -3.51 18.20 -7.94
N ILE A 90 -3.16 17.34 -7.00
CA ILE A 90 -4.10 16.54 -6.25
C ILE A 90 -4.08 17.03 -4.81
N ASN A 91 -5.17 17.60 -4.34
CA ASN A 91 -5.39 17.79 -2.91
C ASN A 91 -6.06 16.52 -2.38
N ILE A 92 -5.27 15.66 -1.72
CA ILE A 92 -5.86 14.59 -0.92
C ILE A 92 -6.47 15.27 0.30
N ASP A 93 -7.79 15.21 0.43
CA ASP A 93 -8.46 15.79 1.58
C ASP A 93 -8.05 15.05 2.86
N LEU A 94 -7.99 15.78 3.98
CA LEU A 94 -7.63 15.20 5.29
C LEU A 94 -8.49 13.97 5.65
N ASN A 95 -9.76 13.98 5.28
CA ASN A 95 -10.67 12.85 5.48
C ASN A 95 -10.21 11.59 4.74
N GLN A 96 -9.65 11.73 3.54
CA GLN A 96 -9.13 10.61 2.76
C GLN A 96 -7.81 10.11 3.32
N THR A 97 -6.93 11.01 3.76
CA THR A 97 -5.69 10.62 4.46
C THR A 97 -6.00 9.82 5.73
N VAL A 98 -6.99 10.25 6.52
CA VAL A 98 -7.46 9.51 7.70
C VAL A 98 -8.08 8.17 7.31
N TYR A 99 -8.87 8.11 6.24
CA TYR A 99 -9.43 6.86 5.72
C TYR A 99 -8.33 5.86 5.32
N PHE A 100 -7.34 6.31 4.54
CA PHE A 100 -6.20 5.47 4.12
C PHE A 100 -5.39 5.00 5.30
N PHE A 101 -5.22 5.84 6.31
CA PHE A 101 -4.58 5.43 7.56
C PHE A 101 -5.37 4.32 8.26
N LEU A 102 -6.67 4.51 8.48
CA LEU A 102 -7.51 3.54 9.19
C LEU A 102 -7.59 2.20 8.47
N ILE A 103 -7.83 2.20 7.15
CA ILE A 103 -7.84 0.95 6.38
C ILE A 103 -6.50 0.23 6.47
N SER A 104 -5.41 1.00 6.44
CA SER A 104 -4.07 0.42 6.49
C SER A 104 -3.77 -0.22 7.82
N PHE A 105 -4.14 0.48 8.90
CA PHE A 105 -4.02 -0.02 10.26
C PHE A 105 -4.79 -1.33 10.45
N ILE A 106 -6.05 -1.39 10.00
CA ILE A 106 -6.88 -2.59 10.10
C ILE A 106 -6.26 -3.75 9.30
N TYR A 107 -5.81 -3.50 8.07
CA TYR A 107 -5.17 -4.51 7.24
C TYR A 107 -3.90 -5.08 7.91
N TYR A 108 -2.99 -4.22 8.37
CA TYR A 108 -1.77 -4.65 9.04
C TYR A 108 -2.05 -5.37 10.36
N PHE A 109 -3.05 -4.92 11.11
CA PHE A 109 -3.48 -5.60 12.33
C PHE A 109 -3.95 -7.03 12.04
N ILE A 110 -4.79 -7.22 11.02
CA ILE A 110 -5.28 -8.54 10.62
C ILE A 110 -4.13 -9.43 10.14
N VAL A 111 -3.25 -8.92 9.29
CA VAL A 111 -2.05 -9.65 8.83
C VAL A 111 -1.22 -10.11 10.03
N THR A 112 -1.01 -9.24 11.01
CA THR A 112 -0.25 -9.53 12.22
C THR A 112 -0.93 -10.62 13.05
N CYS A 113 -2.23 -10.50 13.31
CA CYS A 113 -3.00 -11.52 14.04
C CYS A 113 -2.97 -12.89 13.34
N VAL A 114 -3.15 -12.93 12.03
CA VAL A 114 -3.09 -14.18 11.25
C VAL A 114 -1.70 -14.79 11.29
N SER A 115 -0.66 -13.97 11.24
CA SER A 115 0.74 -14.42 11.28
C SER A 115 1.13 -15.10 12.60
N TYR A 116 0.44 -14.80 13.71
CA TYR A 116 0.64 -15.48 15.00
C TYR A 116 0.04 -16.88 15.06
N ILE A 117 -0.81 -17.28 14.11
CA ILE A 117 -1.41 -18.62 14.08
C ILE A 117 -0.31 -19.64 13.67
N PRO A 118 -0.02 -20.67 14.49
CA PRO A 118 1.01 -21.65 14.17
C PRO A 118 0.74 -22.35 12.83
N TYR A 119 1.79 -22.54 12.03
CA TYR A 119 1.77 -23.18 10.70
C TYR A 119 0.96 -22.45 9.63
N VAL A 120 -0.32 -22.17 9.88
CA VAL A 120 -1.22 -21.46 8.95
C VAL A 120 -0.78 -20.02 8.71
N GLY A 121 -0.38 -19.30 9.78
CA GLY A 121 0.06 -17.92 9.70
C GLY A 121 1.30 -17.73 8.83
N LYS A 122 2.20 -18.72 8.80
CA LYS A 122 3.42 -18.68 7.95
C LYS A 122 3.11 -18.71 6.45
N ILE A 123 1.95 -19.22 6.07
CA ILE A 123 1.51 -19.32 4.66
C ILE A 123 0.54 -18.17 4.35
N VAL A 124 -0.48 -17.99 5.18
CA VAL A 124 -1.55 -17.02 4.93
C VAL A 124 -1.10 -15.58 5.20
N GLY A 125 -0.23 -15.36 6.19
CA GLY A 125 0.32 -14.04 6.52
C GLY A 125 0.99 -13.36 5.33
N PRO A 126 1.97 -13.98 4.67
CA PRO A 126 2.60 -13.44 3.46
C PRO A 126 1.60 -13.19 2.32
N ILE A 127 0.62 -14.07 2.11
CA ILE A 127 -0.39 -13.89 1.05
C ILE A 127 -1.26 -12.66 1.33
N LEU A 128 -1.69 -12.47 2.59
CA LEU A 128 -2.46 -11.31 3.02
C LEU A 128 -1.64 -10.01 2.95
N LEU A 129 -0.34 -10.08 3.28
CA LEU A 129 0.58 -8.94 3.16
C LEU A 129 0.81 -8.53 1.70
N ALA A 130 0.93 -9.50 0.80
CA ALA A 130 1.05 -9.23 -0.63
C ALA A 130 -0.25 -8.60 -1.17
N HIS A 131 -1.39 -9.14 -0.78
CA HIS A 131 -2.68 -8.59 -1.15
C HIS A 131 -2.89 -7.16 -0.61
N SER A 132 -2.51 -6.88 0.65
CA SER A 132 -2.67 -5.55 1.25
C SER A 132 -1.82 -4.50 0.53
N TYR A 133 -0.60 -4.86 0.13
CA TYR A 133 0.25 -3.97 -0.67
C TYR A 133 -0.41 -3.61 -2.01
N GLY A 134 -0.94 -4.60 -2.72
CA GLY A 134 -1.67 -4.37 -3.97
C GLY A 134 -2.93 -3.52 -3.77
N TYR A 135 -3.66 -3.74 -2.67
CA TYR A 135 -4.81 -2.94 -2.27
C TYR A 135 -4.42 -1.45 -2.10
N TYR A 136 -3.34 -1.15 -1.37
CA TYR A 136 -2.91 0.24 -1.21
C TYR A 136 -2.54 0.87 -2.55
N CYS A 137 -1.79 0.17 -3.40
CA CYS A 137 -1.44 0.69 -4.73
C CYS A 137 -2.69 1.00 -5.57
N LEU A 138 -3.70 0.12 -5.52
CA LEU A 138 -4.99 0.38 -6.17
C LEU A 138 -5.65 1.62 -5.57
N GLU A 139 -5.75 1.70 -4.25
CA GLU A 139 -6.44 2.76 -3.54
C GLU A 139 -5.86 4.15 -3.90
N TYR A 140 -4.54 4.30 -3.94
CA TYR A 140 -3.90 5.54 -4.41
C TYR A 140 -4.09 5.77 -5.90
N SER A 141 -3.94 4.74 -6.73
CA SER A 141 -4.14 4.88 -8.19
C SER A 141 -5.58 5.22 -8.57
N SER A 142 -6.54 4.79 -7.75
CA SER A 142 -7.97 4.97 -7.95
C SER A 142 -8.41 6.42 -7.80
N TYR A 143 -7.66 7.21 -7.02
CA TYR A 143 -7.85 8.64 -6.88
C TYR A 143 -7.66 9.35 -8.24
N TYR A 144 -6.63 8.98 -9.00
CA TYR A 144 -6.40 9.54 -10.35
C TYR A 144 -7.48 9.15 -11.36
N ASN A 145 -8.15 8.03 -11.13
CA ASN A 145 -9.14 7.46 -12.04
C ASN A 145 -10.59 7.69 -11.55
N ASN A 146 -10.79 8.49 -10.49
CA ASN A 146 -12.09 8.82 -9.90
C ASN A 146 -13.00 7.59 -9.66
N LEU A 147 -12.43 6.49 -9.16
CA LEU A 147 -13.21 5.28 -8.89
C LEU A 147 -13.98 5.40 -7.57
N SER A 148 -15.25 5.00 -7.59
CA SER A 148 -16.08 4.93 -6.37
C SER A 148 -15.57 3.85 -5.40
N PRO A 149 -15.82 3.99 -4.08
CA PRO A 149 -15.50 2.97 -3.07
C PRO A 149 -15.96 1.55 -3.44
N LEU A 150 -17.21 1.43 -3.90
CA LEU A 150 -17.78 0.16 -4.33
C LEU A 150 -17.02 -0.44 -5.53
N ASN A 151 -16.69 0.39 -6.52
CA ASN A 151 -15.96 -0.07 -7.71
C ASN A 151 -14.58 -0.62 -7.33
N LYS A 152 -13.88 0.02 -6.39
CA LYS A 152 -12.57 -0.44 -5.90
C LYS A 152 -12.66 -1.83 -5.30
N LEU A 153 -13.63 -2.04 -4.40
CA LEU A 153 -13.89 -3.35 -3.78
C LEU A 153 -14.18 -4.42 -4.83
N THR A 154 -15.02 -4.12 -5.83
CA THR A 154 -15.32 -5.06 -6.92
C THR A 154 -14.09 -5.40 -7.77
N ILE A 155 -13.17 -4.45 -7.99
CA ILE A 155 -11.93 -4.67 -8.74
C ILE A 155 -11.00 -5.61 -7.95
N ILE A 156 -10.89 -5.40 -6.64
CA ILE A 156 -10.06 -6.20 -5.74
C ILE A 156 -10.55 -7.64 -5.65
N GLU A 157 -11.87 -7.83 -5.52
CA GLU A 157 -12.47 -9.17 -5.52
C GLU A 157 -12.29 -9.87 -6.86
N ASN A 158 -12.50 -9.17 -7.98
CA ASN A 158 -12.41 -9.79 -9.30
C ASN A 158 -10.95 -10.11 -9.70
N ASN A 159 -9.96 -9.39 -9.18
CA ASN A 159 -8.55 -9.53 -9.55
C ASN A 159 -7.65 -9.85 -8.35
N THR A 160 -8.16 -10.60 -7.36
CA THR A 160 -7.42 -10.91 -6.11
C THR A 160 -6.04 -11.52 -6.37
N PHE A 161 -5.94 -12.48 -7.30
CA PHE A 161 -4.67 -13.13 -7.64
C PHE A 161 -3.67 -12.18 -8.27
N PHE A 162 -4.14 -11.22 -9.07
CA PHE A 162 -3.30 -10.15 -9.60
C PHE A 162 -2.73 -9.30 -8.46
N PHE A 163 -3.54 -8.89 -7.48
CA PHE A 163 -3.06 -8.08 -6.35
C PHE A 163 -2.09 -8.85 -5.43
N ILE A 164 -2.34 -10.14 -5.20
CA ILE A 164 -1.37 -11.01 -4.52
C ILE A 164 -0.06 -11.03 -5.32
N GLY A 165 -0.13 -11.28 -6.63
CA GLY A 165 1.01 -11.26 -7.54
C GLY A 165 1.79 -9.93 -7.46
N TYR A 166 1.07 -8.82 -7.49
CA TYR A 166 1.62 -7.48 -7.47
C TYR A 166 2.39 -7.18 -6.18
N GLY A 167 1.89 -7.58 -5.01
CA GLY A 167 2.58 -7.36 -3.73
C GLY A 167 3.61 -8.43 -3.33
N THR A 168 3.84 -9.45 -4.15
CA THR A 168 4.77 -10.54 -3.82
C THR A 168 6.18 -10.04 -3.57
N PHE A 169 6.69 -9.11 -4.38
CA PHE A 169 8.06 -8.62 -4.24
C PHE A 169 8.28 -7.88 -2.92
N TYR A 170 7.34 -6.99 -2.56
CA TYR A 170 7.32 -6.33 -1.26
C TYR A 170 7.30 -7.34 -0.11
N THR A 171 6.48 -8.40 -0.24
CA THR A 171 6.35 -9.43 0.78
C THR A 171 7.62 -10.25 0.92
N LEU A 172 8.25 -10.65 -0.18
CA LEU A 172 9.55 -11.34 -0.16
C LEU A 172 10.60 -10.48 0.52
N LEU A 173 10.69 -9.19 0.18
CA LEU A 173 11.62 -8.27 0.82
C LEU A 173 11.36 -8.11 2.32
N SER A 174 10.08 -8.10 2.74
CA SER A 174 9.73 -8.03 4.16
C SER A 174 10.21 -9.24 4.99
N LEU A 175 10.46 -10.39 4.35
CA LEU A 175 10.98 -11.59 5.00
C LEU A 175 12.52 -11.56 5.18
N TYR A 176 13.24 -10.84 4.31
CA TYR A 176 14.71 -10.83 4.28
C TYR A 176 15.33 -9.52 4.77
N LEU A 177 14.64 -8.39 4.64
CA LEU A 177 15.14 -7.08 5.03
C LEU A 177 14.75 -6.75 6.47
N SER A 178 15.63 -5.99 7.15
CA SER A 178 15.27 -5.33 8.40
C SER A 178 14.16 -4.30 8.16
N THR A 179 13.38 -3.98 9.20
CA THR A 179 12.25 -3.03 9.12
C THR A 179 12.65 -1.68 8.49
N ILE A 180 13.85 -1.19 8.80
CA ILE A 180 14.37 0.09 8.26
C ILE A 180 14.65 -0.04 6.77
N ASN A 181 15.34 -1.11 6.35
CA ASN A 181 15.64 -1.35 4.95
C ASN A 181 14.36 -1.57 4.13
N LEU A 182 13.37 -2.25 4.71
CA LEU A 182 12.04 -2.42 4.11
C LEU A 182 11.34 -1.07 3.93
N PHE A 183 11.41 -0.18 4.93
CA PHE A 183 10.82 1.15 4.84
C PHE A 183 11.48 2.00 3.76
N ILE A 184 12.82 2.01 3.68
CA ILE A 184 13.56 2.71 2.63
C ILE A 184 13.15 2.18 1.25
N PHE A 185 13.07 0.86 1.12
CA PHE A 185 12.58 0.23 -0.10
C PHE A 185 11.14 0.62 -0.43
N PHE A 186 10.25 0.64 0.56
CA PHE A 186 8.85 1.05 0.40
C PHE A 186 8.74 2.50 -0.09
N ILE A 187 9.53 3.42 0.49
CA ILE A 187 9.57 4.82 0.07
C ILE A 187 9.93 4.96 -1.41
N VAL A 188 10.82 4.08 -1.89
CA VAL A 188 11.32 4.07 -3.26
C VAL A 188 10.32 3.44 -4.22
N VAL A 189 9.82 2.25 -3.90
CA VAL A 189 9.07 1.42 -4.85
C VAL A 189 7.59 1.73 -4.86
N PHE A 190 7.01 2.11 -3.72
CA PHE A 190 5.59 2.42 -3.62
C PHE A 190 5.07 3.49 -4.60
N PRO A 191 5.75 4.64 -4.84
CA PRO A 191 5.25 5.63 -5.78
C PRO A 191 5.35 5.15 -7.24
N LEU A 192 6.39 4.39 -7.58
CA LEU A 192 6.55 3.79 -8.90
C LEU A 192 5.43 2.78 -9.18
N ASP A 193 5.10 1.99 -8.16
CA ASP A 193 4.02 1.01 -8.21
C ASP A 193 2.66 1.68 -8.34
N ILE A 194 2.43 2.83 -7.70
CA ILE A 194 1.21 3.62 -7.92
C ILE A 194 1.13 4.11 -9.36
N ILE A 195 2.21 4.70 -9.88
CA ILE A 195 2.24 5.21 -11.28
C ILE A 195 1.95 4.07 -12.25
N GLN A 196 2.65 2.95 -12.12
CA GLN A 196 2.43 1.77 -12.94
C GLN A 196 0.96 1.33 -12.86
N MET A 197 0.39 1.20 -11.66
CA MET A 197 -1.01 0.84 -11.45
C MET A 197 -1.98 1.83 -12.10
N THR A 198 -1.68 3.14 -12.10
CA THR A 198 -2.52 4.12 -12.79
C THR A 198 -2.52 3.93 -14.32
N HIS A 199 -1.40 3.49 -14.90
CA HIS A 199 -1.31 3.23 -16.34
C HIS A 199 -2.01 1.93 -16.79
N LEU A 200 -2.26 1.01 -15.85
CA LEU A 200 -2.96 -0.26 -16.11
C LEU A 200 -4.47 -0.06 -16.26
N LYS A 201 -4.91 0.62 -17.33
CA LYS A 201 -6.33 0.95 -17.61
C LYS A 201 -7.28 -0.25 -17.54
N TRP A 202 -6.80 -1.46 -17.79
CA TRP A 202 -7.61 -2.68 -17.77
C TRP A 202 -8.01 -3.12 -16.36
N ILE A 203 -7.22 -2.78 -15.33
CA ILE A 203 -7.50 -3.09 -13.92
C ILE A 203 -8.64 -2.22 -13.41
N HIS A 204 -8.67 -0.97 -13.84
CA HIS A 204 -9.71 0.01 -13.47
C HIS A 204 -11.06 -0.25 -14.14
N LYS A 205 -11.15 -1.24 -15.05
CA LYS A 205 -12.43 -1.65 -15.64
C LYS A 205 -13.21 -2.50 -14.65
N VAL A 206 -14.31 -1.93 -14.14
CA VAL A 206 -15.27 -2.64 -13.30
C VAL A 206 -15.91 -3.76 -14.10
N ARG A 207 -15.83 -4.98 -13.58
CA ARG A 207 -16.51 -6.17 -14.10
C ARG A 207 -17.58 -6.59 -13.10
N PRO A 208 -18.70 -7.20 -13.55
CA PRO A 208 -19.67 -7.77 -12.62
C PRO A 208 -18.96 -8.77 -11.70
N LEU A 209 -19.37 -8.79 -10.44
CA LEU A 209 -18.82 -9.68 -9.43
C LEU A 209 -19.00 -11.13 -9.89
N ASN A 210 -17.88 -11.81 -10.09
CA ASN A 210 -17.90 -13.26 -10.14
C ASN A 210 -18.02 -13.80 -8.71
N ASN A 211 -18.53 -15.02 -8.52
CA ASN A 211 -18.61 -15.71 -7.21
C ASN A 211 -17.20 -15.98 -6.64
N VAL A 212 -16.48 -14.94 -6.24
CA VAL A 212 -15.14 -14.97 -5.64
C VAL A 212 -15.29 -14.82 -4.12
N SER A 213 -14.33 -15.37 -3.38
CA SER A 213 -14.32 -15.34 -1.93
C SER A 213 -14.17 -13.91 -1.38
N LYS A 214 -15.10 -13.48 -0.53
CA LYS A 214 -15.09 -12.19 0.16
C LYS A 214 -14.01 -12.05 1.25
N PHE A 215 -13.17 -13.06 1.43
CA PHE A 215 -12.17 -13.13 2.51
C PHE A 215 -11.22 -11.92 2.49
N PHE A 216 -10.78 -11.50 1.32
CA PHE A 216 -9.86 -10.38 1.16
C PHE A 216 -10.52 -9.00 1.36
N LEU A 217 -11.85 -8.93 1.46
CA LEU A 217 -12.59 -7.70 1.78
C LEU A 217 -12.90 -7.52 3.27
N ILE A 218 -12.54 -8.49 4.12
CA ILE A 218 -12.78 -8.39 5.58
C ILE A 218 -12.27 -7.06 6.16
N PRO A 219 -11.05 -6.57 5.83
CA PRO A 219 -10.56 -5.31 6.37
C PRO A 219 -11.42 -4.10 5.98
N SER A 220 -11.90 -4.05 4.73
CA SER A 220 -12.79 -2.98 4.26
C SER A 220 -14.16 -3.02 4.95
N TYR A 221 -14.73 -4.21 5.16
CA TYR A 221 -16.00 -4.33 5.89
C TYR A 221 -15.87 -3.91 7.36
N ILE A 222 -14.75 -4.26 8.00
CA ILE A 222 -14.46 -3.83 9.37
C ILE A 222 -14.35 -2.31 9.43
N LEU A 223 -13.68 -1.68 8.46
CA LEU A 223 -13.59 -0.23 8.39
C LEU A 223 -14.97 0.43 8.20
N ASP A 224 -15.79 -0.07 7.27
CA ASP A 224 -17.12 0.48 7.04
C ASP A 224 -17.99 0.38 8.30
N LEU A 225 -17.89 -0.72 9.06
CA LEU A 225 -18.55 -0.87 10.36
C LEU A 225 -18.07 0.16 11.39
N ILE A 226 -16.75 0.38 11.49
CA ILE A 226 -16.16 1.37 12.41
C ILE A 226 -16.60 2.78 12.03
N LEU A 227 -16.54 3.14 10.75
CA LEU A 227 -16.95 4.45 10.27
C LEU A 227 -18.44 4.70 10.49
N THR A 228 -19.29 3.72 10.17
CA THR A 228 -20.74 3.80 10.42
C THR A 228 -21.04 4.00 11.91
N TYR A 229 -20.31 3.30 12.78
CA TYR A 229 -20.46 3.44 14.23
C TYR A 229 -20.03 4.82 14.74
N ILE A 230 -18.92 5.36 14.23
CA ILE A 230 -18.44 6.70 14.60
C ILE A 230 -19.43 7.77 14.13
N ILE A 231 -19.89 7.69 12.88
CA ILE A 231 -20.84 8.64 12.29
C ILE A 231 -22.17 8.63 13.04
N ASN A 232 -22.70 7.46 13.41
CA ASN A 232 -23.96 7.36 14.15
C ASN A 232 -23.89 7.84 15.61
N ARG A 233 -22.70 8.15 16.13
CA ARG A 233 -22.48 8.67 17.49
C ARG A 233 -22.17 10.17 17.54
N LEU A 234 -21.95 10.82 16.39
CA LEU A 234 -21.78 12.26 16.25
C LEU A 234 -23.12 12.93 15.94
#